data_AF-A0A936LAN9-F1
#
_entry.id   AF-A0A936LAN9-F1
#
_cell.length_a   1.000
_cell.length_b   1.000
_cell.length_c   1.000
_cell.angle_alpha   90.00
_cell.angle_beta   90.00
_cell.angle_gamma   90.00
#
_symmetry.space_group_name_H-M   'P 1'
#
loop_
_entity.id
_entity.type
_entity.pdbx_description
1 polymer ?
#
loop_
_entity_poly.entity_id
_entity_poly.type
_entity_poly.pdbx_seq_one_letter_code
_entity_poly.pdbx_strand_id
1 'polypeptide(L)'
;MPSTKTGQALVHGADPAAPAVRPWIAAATDVRHLHPDDDTCGLPADVDAESVDVIVDAGPLERRLIFAVWAWPRLAVGGRLVLVAAGSARAIGITFAVALQVFRELDRIDIVPDGADVAILRKCGPKPYANWNRVEGRASWQVGDDDLVATLERLGAA
;
A
#
# COMPACT_ATOMS: atom_id res chain seq x y z
N MET A 1 16.92 -0.01 -6.02
CA MET A 1 16.89 -0.92 -7.19
C MET A 1 15.76 -1.92 -6.98
N PRO A 2 14.88 -2.17 -7.97
CA PRO A 2 13.83 -3.18 -7.84
C PRO A 2 14.46 -4.58 -7.79
N SER A 3 14.03 -5.37 -6.81
CA SER A 3 14.46 -6.76 -6.56
C SER A 3 14.08 -7.66 -7.74
N THR A 4 15.03 -8.50 -8.19
CA THR A 4 14.95 -9.44 -9.32
C THR A 4 14.17 -10.73 -9.04
N LYS A 5 13.25 -10.76 -8.08
CA LYS A 5 12.36 -11.91 -7.94
C LYS A 5 11.33 -11.87 -9.07
N THR A 6 11.43 -12.84 -9.97
CA THR A 6 10.36 -13.23 -10.91
C THR A 6 9.18 -13.73 -10.07
N GLY A 7 8.23 -12.83 -9.85
CA GLY A 7 7.15 -12.99 -8.90
C GLY A 7 5.77 -12.90 -9.53
N GLN A 8 4.73 -13.20 -8.75
CA GLN A 8 3.34 -12.97 -9.16
C GLN A 8 2.93 -11.54 -8.83
N ALA A 9 2.15 -10.92 -9.72
CA ALA A 9 1.59 -9.59 -9.51
C ALA A 9 0.06 -9.56 -9.61
N LEU A 10 -0.56 -8.76 -8.76
CA LEU A 10 -1.98 -8.43 -8.83
C LEU A 10 -2.15 -6.96 -9.17
N VAL A 11 -2.94 -6.65 -10.19
CA VAL A 11 -3.23 -5.27 -10.62
C VAL A 11 -4.72 -5.02 -10.48
N HIS A 12 -5.10 -3.92 -9.83
CA HIS A 12 -6.50 -3.50 -9.71
C HIS A 12 -6.71 -2.13 -10.36
N GLY A 13 -7.79 -2.00 -11.14
CA GLY A 13 -8.33 -0.70 -11.52
C GLY A 13 -7.68 -0.02 -12.71
N ALA A 14 -6.53 -0.50 -13.20
CA ALA A 14 -5.88 0.03 -14.39
C ALA A 14 -5.32 -1.07 -15.27
N ASP A 15 -5.30 -0.78 -16.57
CA ASP A 15 -4.62 -1.60 -17.57
C ASP A 15 -3.17 -1.89 -17.13
N PRO A 16 -2.74 -3.17 -17.05
CA PRO A 16 -1.35 -3.53 -16.78
C PRO A 16 -0.33 -2.87 -17.72
N ALA A 17 -0.74 -2.51 -18.95
CA ALA A 17 0.09 -1.79 -19.90
C ALA A 17 0.27 -0.29 -19.58
N ALA A 18 -0.49 0.26 -18.64
CA ALA A 18 -0.44 1.67 -18.28
C ALA A 18 0.96 2.07 -17.77
N PRO A 19 1.51 3.24 -18.18
CA PRO A 19 2.84 3.69 -17.79
C PRO A 19 3.07 3.77 -16.27
N ALA A 20 2.01 4.03 -15.50
CA ALA A 20 2.09 4.10 -14.03
C ALA A 20 2.15 2.73 -13.35
N VAL A 21 1.70 1.66 -14.02
CA VAL A 21 1.65 0.29 -13.48
C VAL A 21 2.85 -0.53 -13.96
N ARG A 22 3.19 -0.42 -15.25
CA ARG A 22 4.20 -1.23 -15.92
C ARG A 22 5.55 -1.31 -15.18
N PRO A 23 6.12 -0.24 -14.61
CA PRO A 23 7.40 -0.32 -13.88
C PRO A 23 7.36 -1.26 -12.67
N TRP A 24 6.19 -1.48 -12.08
CA TRP A 24 6.01 -2.28 -10.87
C TRP A 24 5.85 -3.77 -11.16
N ILE A 25 5.33 -4.11 -12.34
CA ILE A 25 5.03 -5.49 -12.75
C ILE A 25 5.95 -6.01 -13.85
N ALA A 26 6.88 -5.20 -14.37
CA ALA A 26 7.74 -5.59 -15.51
C ALA A 26 8.58 -6.84 -15.26
N ALA A 27 8.90 -7.13 -13.99
CA ALA A 27 9.64 -8.33 -13.59
C ALA A 27 8.74 -9.50 -13.18
N ALA A 28 7.41 -9.32 -13.17
CA ALA A 28 6.47 -10.35 -12.81
C ALA A 28 6.33 -11.38 -13.94
N THR A 29 6.32 -12.66 -13.59
CA THR A 29 6.14 -13.76 -14.56
C THR A 29 4.67 -14.14 -14.77
N ASP A 30 3.82 -13.77 -13.82
CA ASP A 30 2.36 -13.91 -13.91
C ASP A 30 1.72 -12.63 -13.40
N VAL A 31 0.80 -12.07 -14.18
CA VAL A 31 0.10 -10.82 -13.88
C VAL A 31 -1.39 -11.07 -13.96
N ARG A 32 -2.07 -10.97 -12.82
CA ARG A 32 -3.53 -11.06 -12.73
C ARG A 32 -4.10 -9.65 -12.66
N HIS A 33 -5.06 -9.35 -13.52
CA HIS A 33 -5.73 -8.06 -13.57
C HIS A 33 -7.17 -8.21 -13.05
N LEU A 34 -7.55 -7.37 -12.08
CA LEU A 34 -8.88 -7.27 -11.51
C LEU A 34 -9.54 -5.98 -12.02
N HIS A 35 -10.67 -6.12 -12.71
CA HIS A 35 -11.37 -4.96 -13.26
C HIS A 35 -12.13 -4.22 -12.15
N PRO A 36 -12.16 -2.87 -12.15
CA PRO A 36 -12.86 -2.10 -11.11
C PRO A 36 -14.39 -2.31 -11.13
N ASP A 37 -14.93 -2.74 -12.28
CA ASP A 37 -16.34 -3.07 -12.50
C ASP A 37 -16.66 -4.57 -12.33
N ASP A 38 -15.68 -5.40 -11.95
CA ASP A 38 -15.98 -6.75 -11.47
C ASP A 38 -16.72 -6.59 -10.14
N ASP A 39 -18.04 -6.43 -10.25
CA ASP A 39 -18.97 -5.87 -9.27
C ASP A 39 -19.17 -6.78 -8.08
N THR A 40 -18.13 -6.85 -7.27
CA THR A 40 -18.18 -7.49 -5.99
C THR A 40 -17.50 -6.60 -4.97
N CYS A 41 -18.34 -6.02 -4.12
CA CYS A 41 -18.11 -5.99 -2.66
C CYS A 41 -17.93 -7.42 -2.06
N GLY A 42 -17.37 -8.34 -2.83
CA GLY A 42 -17.26 -9.79 -2.67
C GLY A 42 -16.02 -10.22 -3.45
N LEU A 43 -14.91 -9.57 -3.07
CA LEU A 43 -13.59 -9.86 -3.59
C LEU A 43 -13.42 -11.39 -3.64
N PRO A 44 -12.98 -11.95 -4.77
CA PRO A 44 -13.16 -13.38 -5.07
C PRO A 44 -12.71 -14.24 -3.88
N ALA A 45 -13.65 -15.01 -3.33
CA ALA A 45 -13.43 -15.85 -2.14
C ALA A 45 -12.39 -16.95 -2.40
N ASP A 46 -12.13 -17.18 -3.69
CA ASP A 46 -11.51 -18.34 -4.32
C ASP A 46 -10.31 -17.95 -5.20
N VAL A 47 -9.78 -16.72 -5.07
CA VAL A 47 -8.35 -16.54 -5.37
C VAL A 47 -7.62 -17.24 -4.24
N ASP A 48 -7.12 -18.44 -4.52
CA ASP A 48 -6.31 -19.24 -3.62
C ASP A 48 -5.33 -18.35 -2.84
N ALA A 49 -5.01 -18.77 -1.61
CA ALA A 49 -4.09 -18.12 -0.67
C ALA A 49 -2.62 -18.07 -1.16
N GLU A 50 -2.43 -18.00 -2.48
CA GLU A 50 -1.18 -17.83 -3.16
C GLU A 50 -0.63 -16.44 -2.86
N SER A 51 0.56 -16.41 -2.28
CA SER A 51 1.20 -15.17 -1.89
C SER A 51 1.78 -14.48 -3.12
N VAL A 52 1.32 -13.28 -3.44
CA VAL A 52 1.85 -12.46 -4.55
C VAL A 52 2.99 -11.56 -4.07
N ASP A 53 3.95 -11.27 -4.93
CA ASP A 53 5.11 -10.43 -4.57
C ASP A 53 4.80 -8.93 -4.67
N VAL A 54 3.91 -8.56 -5.59
CA VAL A 54 3.54 -7.16 -5.83
C VAL A 54 2.04 -7.04 -6.03
N ILE A 55 1.43 -6.05 -5.39
CA ILE A 55 0.05 -5.64 -5.61
C ILE A 55 0.08 -4.18 -6.04
N VAL A 56 -0.55 -3.85 -7.16
CA VAL A 56 -0.67 -2.49 -7.66
C VAL A 56 -2.14 -2.09 -7.66
N ASP A 57 -2.49 -1.11 -6.84
CA ASP A 57 -3.80 -0.47 -6.87
C ASP A 57 -3.73 0.85 -7.64
N ALA A 58 -4.39 0.87 -8.79
CA ALA A 58 -4.64 2.06 -9.58
C ALA A 58 -6.14 2.30 -9.77
N GLY A 59 -6.97 1.66 -8.95
CA GLY A 59 -8.42 1.82 -8.96
C GLY A 59 -8.90 3.12 -8.30
N PRO A 60 -10.23 3.33 -8.30
CA PRO A 60 -10.86 4.53 -7.78
C PRO A 60 -10.58 4.70 -6.28
N LEU A 61 -10.38 5.95 -5.89
CA LEU A 61 -9.91 6.31 -4.55
C LEU A 61 -10.88 5.84 -3.44
N GLU A 62 -12.17 5.81 -3.74
CA GLU A 62 -13.26 5.39 -2.85
C GLU A 62 -13.15 3.91 -2.42
N ARG A 63 -12.54 3.06 -3.26
CA ARG A 63 -12.44 1.60 -3.02
C ARG A 63 -11.07 1.18 -2.51
N ARG A 64 -10.08 2.07 -2.58
CA ARG A 64 -8.67 1.80 -2.28
C ARG A 64 -8.44 1.20 -0.90
N LEU A 65 -9.07 1.75 0.15
CA LEU A 65 -8.90 1.23 1.50
C LEU A 65 -9.41 -0.21 1.62
N ILE A 66 -10.60 -0.47 1.10
CA ILE A 66 -11.25 -1.80 1.13
C ILE A 66 -10.39 -2.80 0.36
N PHE A 67 -9.98 -2.44 -0.85
CA PHE A 67 -9.11 -3.27 -1.68
C PHE A 67 -7.78 -3.57 -0.99
N ALA A 68 -7.08 -2.54 -0.50
CA ALA A 68 -5.77 -2.69 0.13
C ALA A 68 -5.82 -3.61 1.36
N VAL A 69 -6.84 -3.47 2.21
CA VAL A 69 -7.02 -4.33 3.39
C VAL A 69 -7.32 -5.77 3.00
N TRP A 70 -8.16 -6.01 1.99
CA TRP A 70 -8.41 -7.36 1.50
C TRP A 70 -7.21 -7.99 0.80
N ALA A 71 -6.43 -7.19 0.06
CA ALA A 71 -5.29 -7.63 -0.71
C ALA A 71 -4.09 -7.94 0.20
N TRP A 72 -3.97 -7.27 1.34
CA TRP A 72 -2.81 -7.36 2.22
C TRP A 72 -2.48 -8.79 2.72
N PRO A 73 -3.43 -9.63 3.16
CA PRO A 73 -3.15 -11.02 3.52
C PRO A 73 -2.54 -11.85 2.39
N ARG A 74 -2.83 -11.51 1.12
CA ARG A 74 -2.31 -12.19 -0.07
C ARG A 74 -0.92 -11.71 -0.46
N LEU A 75 -0.46 -10.59 0.07
CA LEU A 75 0.90 -10.11 -0.19
C LEU A 75 1.91 -10.98 0.56
N ALA A 76 2.93 -11.46 -0.13
CA ALA A 76 4.05 -12.20 0.46
C ALA A 76 4.84 -11.33 1.45
N VAL A 77 5.49 -11.97 2.43
CA VAL A 77 6.48 -11.28 3.28
C VAL A 77 7.63 -10.80 2.39
N GLY A 78 8.00 -9.52 2.51
CA GLY A 78 8.94 -8.83 1.63
C GLY A 78 8.31 -8.25 0.36
N GLY A 79 7.02 -8.52 0.13
CA GLY A 79 6.25 -7.98 -0.99
C GLY A 79 5.90 -6.51 -0.83
N ARG A 80 5.37 -5.92 -1.91
CA ARG A 80 5.01 -4.50 -2.00
C ARG A 80 3.55 -4.30 -2.41
N LEU A 81 2.85 -3.47 -1.65
CA LEU A 81 1.60 -2.84 -2.08
C LEU A 81 1.90 -1.45 -2.62
N VAL A 82 1.56 -1.18 -3.87
CA VAL A 82 1.79 0.07 -4.59
C VAL A 82 0.43 0.74 -4.82
N LEU A 83 0.24 1.93 -4.27
CA LEU A 83 -0.95 2.76 -4.48
C LEU A 83 -0.60 3.88 -5.45
N VAL A 84 -1.21 3.88 -6.63
CA VAL A 84 -0.97 4.86 -7.69
C VAL A 84 -1.79 6.13 -7.46
N ALA A 85 -1.28 7.31 -7.86
CA ALA A 85 -1.92 8.61 -7.66
C ALA A 85 -2.17 8.96 -6.17
N ALA A 86 -1.17 8.67 -5.33
CA ALA A 86 -1.06 8.99 -3.92
C ALA A 86 -0.68 10.46 -3.62
N GLY A 87 -0.59 11.34 -4.62
CA GLY A 87 -0.09 12.72 -4.45
C GLY A 87 -1.08 13.71 -3.84
N SER A 88 -2.37 13.38 -3.81
CA SER A 88 -3.39 14.24 -3.18
C SER A 88 -3.47 14.03 -1.67
N ALA A 89 -3.82 15.07 -0.91
CA ALA A 89 -4.03 14.97 0.54
C ALA A 89 -5.01 13.84 0.93
N ARG A 90 -6.08 13.65 0.14
CA ARG A 90 -7.04 12.55 0.33
C ARG A 90 -6.39 11.18 0.13
N ALA A 91 -5.55 11.02 -0.88
CA ALA A 91 -4.87 9.75 -1.14
C ALA A 91 -3.76 9.45 -0.13
N ILE A 92 -3.08 10.49 0.38
CA ILE A 92 -2.16 10.39 1.52
C ILE A 92 -2.93 9.91 2.76
N GLY A 93 -4.07 10.52 3.07
CA GLY A 93 -4.92 10.12 4.19
C GLY A 93 -5.34 8.64 4.11
N ILE A 94 -5.72 8.17 2.93
CA ILE A 94 -6.06 6.76 2.69
C ILE A 94 -4.85 5.85 2.87
N THR A 95 -3.66 6.27 2.39
CA THR A 95 -2.41 5.52 2.59
C THR A 95 -2.13 5.29 4.07
N PHE A 96 -2.29 6.33 4.89
CA PHE A 96 -2.16 6.20 6.35
C PHE A 96 -3.25 5.34 6.96
N ALA A 97 -4.50 5.46 6.50
CA ALA A 97 -5.59 4.59 6.96
C ALA A 97 -5.29 3.10 6.70
N VAL A 98 -4.77 2.76 5.52
CA VAL A 98 -4.30 1.39 5.21
C VAL A 98 -3.18 0.98 6.16
N ALA A 99 -2.16 1.82 6.30
CA ALA A 99 -1.02 1.55 7.17
C ALA A 99 -1.44 1.25 8.62
N LEU A 100 -2.43 1.97 9.15
CA LEU A 100 -2.99 1.75 10.48
C LEU A 100 -3.74 0.42 10.61
N GLN A 101 -4.32 -0.11 9.53
CA GLN A 101 -4.97 -1.44 9.56
C GLN A 101 -3.94 -2.58 9.56
N VAL A 102 -2.82 -2.39 8.88
CA VAL A 102 -1.83 -3.45 8.61
C VAL A 102 -0.51 -3.28 9.38
N PHE A 103 -0.46 -2.35 10.33
CA PHE A 103 0.77 -1.86 10.95
C PHE A 103 1.65 -2.95 11.60
N ARG A 104 1.05 -4.07 12.05
CA ARG A 104 1.79 -5.19 12.65
C ARG A 104 2.64 -5.95 11.64
N GLU A 105 2.30 -5.88 10.37
CA GLU A 105 3.03 -6.52 9.27
C GLU A 105 3.66 -5.45 8.37
N LEU A 106 3.57 -4.17 8.71
CA LEU A 106 4.15 -3.09 7.94
C LEU A 106 5.62 -2.91 8.30
N ASP A 107 6.47 -2.86 7.29
CA ASP A 107 7.90 -2.57 7.45
C ASP A 107 8.20 -1.09 7.21
N ARG A 108 7.72 -0.57 6.08
CA ARG A 108 8.07 0.76 5.58
C ARG A 108 7.02 1.28 4.63
N ILE A 109 6.84 2.60 4.62
CA ILE A 109 6.09 3.35 3.61
C ILE A 109 7.08 4.26 2.87
N ASP A 110 7.10 4.18 1.54
CA ASP A 110 7.81 5.13 0.68
C ASP A 110 6.78 5.94 -0.12
N ILE A 111 6.86 7.27 -0.10
CA ILE A 111 6.08 8.15 -1.00
C ILE A 111 7.03 8.64 -2.09
N VAL A 112 6.75 8.32 -3.34
CA VAL A 112 7.60 8.63 -4.49
C VAL A 112 6.86 9.62 -5.40
N PRO A 113 7.28 10.89 -5.45
CA PRO A 113 6.58 11.96 -6.20
C PRO A 113 6.87 11.95 -7.71
N ASP A 114 7.49 10.91 -8.26
CA ASP A 114 7.99 10.93 -9.64
C ASP A 114 6.92 10.39 -10.61
N GLY A 115 6.33 11.29 -11.40
CA GLY A 115 5.46 11.03 -12.56
C GLY A 115 4.06 10.44 -12.29
N ALA A 116 3.92 9.55 -11.31
CA ALA A 116 2.68 8.84 -11.01
C ALA A 116 2.20 9.00 -9.56
N ASP A 117 2.95 9.75 -8.73
CA ASP A 117 2.78 9.92 -7.29
C ASP A 117 2.38 8.61 -6.60
N VAL A 118 3.33 7.77 -6.21
CA VAL A 118 2.99 6.46 -5.64
C VAL A 118 3.30 6.38 -4.15
N ALA A 119 2.46 5.64 -3.42
CA ALA A 119 2.79 5.16 -2.08
C ALA A 119 3.13 3.67 -2.14
N ILE A 120 4.24 3.27 -1.54
CA ILE A 120 4.73 1.89 -1.53
C ILE A 120 4.79 1.42 -0.09
N LEU A 121 3.93 0.48 0.26
CA LEU A 121 3.93 -0.18 1.56
C LEU A 121 4.64 -1.54 1.42
N ARG A 122 5.64 -1.78 2.29
CA ARG A 122 6.38 -3.05 2.32
C ARG A 122 5.90 -3.92 3.45
N LYS A 123 5.63 -5.19 3.14
CA LYS A 123 5.20 -6.17 4.15
C LYS A 123 6.41 -6.86 4.77
N CYS A 124 6.38 -7.02 6.09
CA CYS A 124 7.28 -7.87 6.87
C CYS A 124 6.46 -9.00 7.53
N GLY A 125 7.16 -9.90 8.23
CA GLY A 125 6.48 -10.89 9.06
C GLY A 125 5.71 -10.22 10.22
N PRO A 126 4.69 -10.90 10.78
CA PRO A 126 3.92 -10.37 11.90
C PRO A 126 4.80 -9.98 13.08
N LYS A 127 4.68 -8.72 13.51
CA LYS A 127 5.34 -8.17 14.71
C LYS A 127 4.32 -8.08 15.85
N PRO A 128 4.74 -8.34 17.10
CA PRO A 128 3.90 -8.05 18.26
C PRO A 128 3.62 -6.54 18.34
N TYR A 129 2.45 -6.18 18.86
CA TYR A 129 2.16 -4.78 19.15
C TYR A 129 3.14 -4.27 20.22
N ALA A 130 3.92 -3.26 19.87
CA ALA A 130 4.73 -2.50 20.80
C ALA A 130 4.19 -1.08 20.92
N ASN A 131 3.74 -0.70 22.12
CA ASN A 131 3.46 0.71 22.40
C ASN A 131 4.81 1.43 22.55
N TRP A 132 5.25 2.11 21.48
CA TRP A 132 6.55 2.76 21.45
C TRP A 132 6.68 3.87 22.50
N ASN A 133 5.61 4.63 22.77
CA ASN A 133 5.60 5.60 23.87
C ASN A 133 5.94 4.94 25.21
N ARG A 134 5.43 3.74 25.47
CA ARG A 134 5.74 2.99 26.69
C ARG A 134 7.15 2.39 26.68
N VAL A 135 7.62 1.91 25.54
CA VAL A 135 8.97 1.33 25.38
C VAL A 135 10.07 2.38 25.53
N GLU A 136 9.85 3.59 25.01
CA GLU A 136 10.78 4.72 25.13
C GLU A 136 10.60 5.55 26.41
N GLY A 137 9.71 5.13 27.32
CA GLY A 137 9.49 5.83 28.59
C GLY A 137 8.87 7.22 28.43
N ARG A 138 8.15 7.47 27.34
CA ARG A 138 7.47 8.75 27.09
C ARG A 138 6.26 8.91 28.02
N ALA A 139 6.11 10.11 28.57
CA ALA A 139 5.11 10.42 29.60
C ALA A 139 3.67 10.50 29.06
N SER A 140 3.49 10.65 27.75
CA SER A 140 2.18 10.74 27.09
C SER A 140 2.26 10.18 25.67
N TRP A 141 1.09 10.02 25.02
CA TRP A 141 1.02 9.71 23.60
C TRP A 141 1.64 10.85 22.80
N GLN A 142 2.86 10.65 22.33
CA GLN A 142 3.51 11.53 21.37
C GLN A 142 3.46 10.84 20.01
N VAL A 143 2.86 11.51 19.04
CA VAL A 143 3.01 11.15 17.63
C VAL A 143 4.38 11.66 17.19
N GLY A 144 5.11 10.88 16.40
CA GLY A 144 6.45 11.23 15.93
C GLY A 144 6.47 12.61 15.27
N ASP A 145 7.27 13.49 15.88
CA ASP A 145 7.65 14.85 15.52
C ASP A 145 6.54 15.86 15.22
N ASP A 146 6.64 17.02 15.88
CA ASP A 146 5.95 18.27 15.56
C ASP A 146 6.10 18.67 14.07
N ASP A 147 7.05 18.04 13.36
CA ASP A 147 7.29 18.18 11.93
C ASP A 147 6.19 17.54 11.06
N LEU A 148 5.42 16.55 11.53
CA LEU A 148 4.32 15.96 10.74
C LEU A 148 3.16 16.95 10.57
N VAL A 149 2.77 17.64 11.65
CA VAL A 149 1.73 18.68 11.59
C VAL A 149 2.20 19.84 10.73
N ALA A 150 3.43 20.32 10.95
CA ALA A 150 4.02 21.38 10.12
C ALA A 150 4.21 20.97 8.64
N THR A 151 4.39 19.67 8.37
CA THR A 151 4.45 19.12 7.01
C THR A 151 3.07 19.04 6.39
N LEU A 152 2.05 18.58 7.12
CA LEU A 152 0.67 18.53 6.65
C LEU A 152 0.10 19.94 6.39
N GLU A 153 0.42 20.91 7.25
CA GLU A 153 0.09 22.33 7.05
C GLU A 153 0.82 22.91 5.83
N ARG A 154 2.12 22.62 5.64
CA ARG A 154 2.87 23.01 4.42
C ARG A 154 2.31 22.39 3.14
N LEU A 155 1.75 21.18 3.24
CA LEU A 155 1.13 20.46 2.13
C LEU A 155 -0.36 20.84 1.93
N GLY A 156 -0.91 21.77 2.72
CA GLY A 156 -2.30 22.23 2.60
C GLY A 156 -3.34 21.16 2.97
N ALA A 157 -2.98 20.23 3.85
CA ALA A 157 -3.80 19.08 4.24
C ALA A 157 -4.45 19.23 5.64
N ALA A 158 -4.34 20.41 6.26
CA ALA A 158 -4.90 20.74 7.58
C ALA A 158 -6.04 21.75 7.48
#